data_AF-A0A644WK90-F1
#
_entry.id   AF-A0A644WK90-F1
#
_cell.length_a   1.000
_cell.length_b   1.000
_cell.length_c   1.000
_cell.angle_alpha   90.00
_cell.angle_beta   90.00
_cell.angle_gamma   90.00
#
_symmetry.space_group_name_H-M   'P 1'
#
loop_
_entity.id
_entity.type
_entity.pdbx_description
1 polymer ?
#
loop_
_entity_poly.entity_id
_entity_poly.type
_entity_poly.pdbx_seq_one_letter_code
_entity_poly.pdbx_strand_id
1 'polypeptide(L)'
;MKTIKLNEITREELNKITREEWLQLVKESWGNLNYVPRKLRDRELCLEAIKQEYSLAMQDVPRELKDREFCLEAVKLNGLALGDIPFKIRDEEICLEAVKNYSKALRYVPNKAKTKEMCMLAVKDNYLNLCFVPNRLQGPEICKIALDQNAEAINYMTL
;
A
#
# COMPACT_ATOMS: atom_id res chain seq x y z
N MET A 1 -1.88 -4.20 -31.38
CA MET A 1 -0.61 -3.76 -30.76
C MET A 1 0.39 -4.90 -30.85
N LYS A 2 1.66 -4.60 -31.08
CA LYS A 2 2.74 -5.61 -31.06
C LYS A 2 2.99 -6.00 -29.60
N THR A 3 2.92 -7.28 -29.27
CA THR A 3 3.25 -7.76 -27.92
C THR A 3 4.75 -7.59 -27.68
N ILE A 4 5.14 -6.75 -26.72
CA ILE A 4 6.54 -6.56 -26.33
C ILE A 4 6.83 -7.52 -25.18
N LYS A 5 7.75 -8.46 -25.40
CA LYS A 5 8.22 -9.37 -24.35
C LYS A 5 9.45 -8.78 -23.67
N LEU A 6 9.24 -8.06 -22.56
CA LEU A 6 10.29 -7.30 -21.87
C LEU A 6 11.48 -8.17 -21.37
N ASN A 7 11.25 -9.47 -21.17
CA ASN A 7 12.27 -10.45 -20.78
C ASN A 7 13.13 -10.97 -21.96
N GLU A 8 12.76 -10.67 -23.21
CA GLU A 8 13.40 -11.21 -24.41
C GLU A 8 14.06 -10.11 -25.27
N ILE A 9 13.91 -8.82 -24.92
CA ILE A 9 14.45 -7.69 -25.71
C ILE A 9 15.80 -7.18 -25.19
N THR A 10 16.58 -6.61 -26.10
CA THR A 10 17.89 -6.01 -25.81
C THR A 10 17.77 -4.65 -25.12
N ARG A 11 18.87 -4.18 -24.53
CA ARG A 11 18.95 -2.83 -23.95
C ARG A 11 18.74 -1.72 -25.00
N GLU A 12 19.14 -1.95 -26.25
CA GLU A 12 18.93 -0.98 -27.33
C GLU A 12 17.43 -0.89 -27.68
N GLU A 13 16.73 -2.01 -27.72
CA GLU A 13 15.28 -2.05 -27.95
C GLU A 13 14.50 -1.44 -26.79
N LEU A 14 14.91 -1.68 -25.54
CA LEU A 14 14.32 -1.01 -24.36
C LEU A 14 14.36 0.52 -24.47
N ASN A 15 15.45 1.07 -25.01
CA ASN A 15 15.59 2.53 -25.17
C ASN A 15 14.71 3.11 -26.29
N LYS A 16 14.13 2.27 -27.16
CA LYS A 16 13.23 2.69 -28.25
C LYS A 16 11.76 2.70 -27.82
N ILE A 17 11.43 2.11 -26.66
CA ILE A 17 10.06 2.10 -26.13
C ILE A 17 9.66 3.52 -25.71
N THR A 18 8.56 3.99 -26.28
CA THR A 18 7.97 5.30 -26.00
C THR A 18 7.29 5.32 -24.64
N ARG A 19 6.99 6.52 -24.14
CA ARG A 19 6.27 6.71 -22.88
C ARG A 19 4.87 6.07 -22.94
N GLU A 20 4.18 6.23 -24.05
CA GLU A 20 2.83 5.68 -24.28
C GLU A 20 2.86 4.16 -24.30
N GLU A 21 3.86 3.55 -24.95
CA GLU A 21 4.06 2.10 -24.91
C GLU A 21 4.39 1.61 -23.50
N TRP A 22 5.23 2.33 -22.75
CA TRP A 22 5.47 2.00 -21.34
C TRP A 22 4.19 2.02 -20.51
N LEU A 23 3.32 3.01 -20.72
CA LEU A 23 2.04 3.07 -20.03
C LEU A 23 1.16 1.87 -20.36
N GLN A 24 1.10 1.45 -21.63
CA GLN A 24 0.36 0.26 -22.01
C GLN A 24 0.93 -1.01 -21.38
N LEU A 25 2.26 -1.16 -21.36
CA LEU A 25 2.90 -2.30 -20.72
C LEU A 25 2.64 -2.33 -19.21
N VAL A 26 2.70 -1.18 -18.54
CA VAL A 26 2.38 -1.08 -17.11
C VAL A 26 0.91 -1.44 -16.85
N LYS A 27 -0.01 -1.04 -17.73
CA LYS A 27 -1.45 -1.40 -17.65
C LYS A 27 -1.69 -2.91 -17.72
N GLU A 28 -0.87 -3.64 -18.45
CA GLU A 28 -0.96 -5.10 -18.56
C GLU A 28 -0.46 -5.80 -17.29
N SER A 29 0.58 -5.26 -16.66
CA SER A 29 1.12 -5.79 -15.41
C SER A 29 1.93 -4.74 -14.68
N TRP A 30 1.62 -4.51 -13.40
CA TRP A 30 2.33 -3.57 -12.54
C TRP A 30 3.84 -3.85 -12.49
N GLY A 31 4.26 -5.11 -12.61
CA GLY A 31 5.67 -5.52 -12.60
C GLY A 31 6.47 -4.99 -13.78
N ASN A 32 5.81 -4.57 -14.86
CA ASN A 32 6.47 -3.96 -16.01
C ASN A 32 7.07 -2.59 -15.67
N LEU A 33 6.64 -1.94 -14.58
CA LEU A 33 7.28 -0.73 -14.05
C LEU A 33 8.78 -0.95 -13.79
N ASN A 34 9.19 -2.18 -13.45
CA ASN A 34 10.57 -2.52 -13.12
C ASN A 34 11.52 -2.37 -14.32
N TYR A 35 10.98 -2.52 -15.54
CA TYR A 35 11.73 -2.35 -16.79
C TYR A 35 11.75 -0.88 -17.26
N VAL A 36 10.80 -0.06 -16.80
CA VAL A 36 10.78 1.38 -17.12
C VAL A 36 12.05 2.01 -16.53
N PRO A 37 12.90 2.64 -17.36
CA PRO A 37 14.07 3.35 -16.88
C PRO A 37 13.68 4.35 -15.79
N ARG A 38 14.41 4.37 -14.66
CA ARG A 38 14.02 5.18 -13.48
C ARG A 38 13.72 6.64 -13.81
N LYS A 39 14.50 7.25 -14.71
CA LYS A 39 14.33 8.65 -15.17
C LYS A 39 13.03 8.91 -15.96
N LEU A 40 12.38 7.87 -16.46
CA LEU A 40 11.12 7.92 -17.21
C LEU A 40 9.91 7.55 -16.36
N ARG A 41 10.11 7.08 -15.13
CA ARG A 41 8.99 6.81 -14.21
C ARG A 41 8.41 8.14 -13.78
N ASP A 42 7.18 8.41 -14.21
CA ASP A 42 6.37 9.57 -13.81
C ASP A 42 5.27 9.14 -12.83
N ARG A 43 4.52 10.11 -12.30
CA ARG A 43 3.44 9.84 -11.35
C ARG A 43 2.37 8.90 -11.94
N GLU A 44 1.98 9.10 -13.20
CA GLU A 44 0.92 8.32 -13.84
C GLU A 44 1.33 6.85 -13.99
N LEU A 45 2.53 6.56 -14.51
CA LEU A 45 3.05 5.20 -14.62
C LEU A 45 3.09 4.51 -13.26
N CYS A 46 3.55 5.22 -12.23
CA CYS A 46 3.62 4.67 -10.89
C CYS A 46 2.23 4.38 -10.29
N LEU A 47 1.27 5.30 -10.41
CA LEU A 47 -0.09 5.11 -9.89
C LEU A 47 -0.85 4.02 -10.66
N GLU A 48 -0.64 3.94 -11.97
CA GLU A 48 -1.20 2.89 -12.83
C GLU A 48 -0.70 1.49 -12.43
N ALA A 49 0.55 1.38 -11.99
CA ALA A 49 1.08 0.16 -11.43
C ALA A 49 0.54 -0.12 -10.01
N ILE A 50 0.43 0.90 -9.15
CA ILE A 50 0.00 0.76 -7.75
C ILE A 50 -1.46 0.29 -7.63
N LYS A 51 -2.35 0.76 -8.51
CA LYS A 51 -3.79 0.45 -8.44
C LYS A 51 -4.16 -1.00 -8.76
N GLN A 52 -3.22 -1.79 -9.26
CA GLN A 52 -3.48 -3.17 -9.64
C GLN A 52 -3.52 -4.09 -8.42
N GLU A 53 -4.28 -5.18 -8.54
CA GLU A 53 -4.41 -6.18 -7.48
C GLU A 53 -3.05 -6.80 -7.13
N TYR A 54 -2.80 -7.00 -5.83
CA TYR A 54 -1.52 -7.52 -5.30
C TYR A 54 -0.26 -6.72 -5.68
N SER A 55 -0.40 -5.49 -6.16
CA SER A 55 0.72 -4.68 -6.59
C SER A 55 1.71 -4.37 -5.45
N LEU A 56 3.00 -4.51 -5.75
CA LEU A 56 4.11 -4.05 -4.91
C LEU A 56 4.84 -2.84 -5.53
N ALA A 57 4.23 -2.20 -6.54
CA ALA A 57 4.88 -1.15 -7.34
C ALA A 57 5.34 0.07 -6.54
N MET A 58 4.82 0.29 -5.33
CA MET A 58 5.27 1.37 -4.44
C MET A 58 6.76 1.28 -4.08
N GLN A 59 7.36 0.08 -4.09
CA GLN A 59 8.80 -0.15 -3.88
C GLN A 59 9.64 0.46 -5.00
N ASP A 60 9.09 0.47 -6.22
CA ASP A 60 9.73 0.90 -7.44
C ASP A 60 9.52 2.39 -7.75
N VAL A 61 8.69 3.08 -6.98
CA VAL A 61 8.49 4.53 -7.14
C VAL A 61 9.78 5.29 -6.76
N PRO A 62 10.31 6.14 -7.65
CA PRO A 62 11.44 7.00 -7.33
C PRO A 62 11.19 7.86 -6.09
N ARG A 63 12.21 8.00 -5.22
CA ARG A 63 12.07 8.73 -3.94
C ARG A 63 11.61 10.17 -4.13
N GLU A 64 12.05 10.78 -5.21
CA GLU A 64 11.70 12.13 -5.65
C GLU A 64 10.22 12.32 -6.00
N LEU A 65 9.48 11.25 -6.32
CA LEU A 65 8.03 11.29 -6.55
C LEU A 65 7.21 11.04 -5.28
N LYS A 66 7.81 10.49 -4.22
CA LYS A 66 7.14 10.18 -2.95
C LYS A 66 6.99 11.44 -2.09
N ASP A 67 6.28 12.43 -2.59
CA ASP A 67 5.77 13.53 -1.76
C ASP A 67 4.44 13.16 -1.09
N ARG A 68 3.93 14.05 -0.24
CA ARG A 68 2.71 13.79 0.55
C ARG A 68 1.50 13.48 -0.32
N GLU A 69 1.28 14.26 -1.37
CA GLU A 69 0.10 14.13 -2.23
C GLU A 69 0.13 12.81 -2.99
N PHE A 70 1.28 12.49 -3.61
CA PHE A 70 1.46 11.20 -4.27
C PHE A 70 1.25 10.02 -3.30
N CYS A 71 1.80 10.11 -2.09
CA CYS A 71 1.62 9.06 -1.08
C CYS A 71 0.16 8.89 -0.64
N LEU A 72 -0.60 9.99 -0.55
CA LEU A 72 -2.04 9.94 -0.26
C LEU A 72 -2.83 9.27 -1.38
N GLU A 73 -2.53 9.59 -2.65
CA GLU A 73 -3.13 8.92 -3.80
C GLU A 73 -2.78 7.42 -3.82
N ALA A 74 -1.51 7.08 -3.56
CA ALA A 74 -1.05 5.69 -3.55
C ALA A 74 -1.81 4.83 -2.54
N VAL A 75 -2.05 5.32 -1.31
CA VAL A 75 -2.78 4.56 -0.29
C VAL A 75 -4.28 4.46 -0.55
N LYS A 76 -4.86 5.43 -1.28
CA LYS A 76 -6.26 5.35 -1.77
C LYS A 76 -6.45 4.27 -2.81
N LEU A 77 -5.42 4.01 -3.61
CA LEU A 77 -5.40 2.96 -4.62
C LEU A 77 -5.07 1.59 -4.02
N ASN A 78 -4.13 1.54 -3.07
CA ASN A 78 -3.69 0.32 -2.41
C ASN A 78 -3.18 0.63 -0.99
N GLY A 79 -3.96 0.26 0.04
CA GLY A 79 -3.63 0.54 1.44
C GLY A 79 -2.30 -0.08 1.90
N LEU A 80 -1.84 -1.16 1.26
CA LEU A 80 -0.53 -1.76 1.57
C LEU A 80 0.66 -0.88 1.14
N ALA A 81 0.45 0.09 0.24
CA ALA A 81 1.47 1.06 -0.17
C ALA A 81 2.04 1.83 1.03
N LEU A 82 1.29 1.95 2.13
CA LEU A 82 1.76 2.54 3.39
C LEU A 82 3.08 1.92 3.88
N GLY A 83 3.30 0.62 3.64
CA GLY A 83 4.52 -0.09 4.02
C GLY A 83 5.79 0.54 3.43
N ASP A 84 5.70 1.09 2.22
CA ASP A 84 6.82 1.63 1.43
C ASP A 84 6.88 3.18 1.41
N ILE A 85 5.97 3.84 2.14
CA ILE A 85 5.98 5.29 2.34
C ILE A 85 6.99 5.64 3.46
N PRO A 86 7.89 6.61 3.28
CA PRO A 86 8.80 7.05 4.35
C PRO A 86 8.05 7.49 5.61
N PHE A 87 8.53 7.10 6.80
CA PHE A 87 7.86 7.44 8.08
C PHE A 87 7.56 8.93 8.26
N LYS A 88 8.45 9.81 7.80
CA LYS A 88 8.27 11.27 7.86
C LYS A 88 7.07 11.82 7.06
N ILE A 89 6.52 11.01 6.16
CA ILE A 89 5.37 11.37 5.31
C ILE A 89 4.07 10.76 5.85
N ARG A 90 4.15 9.71 6.69
CA ARG A 90 3.00 9.01 7.26
C ARG A 90 2.30 9.86 8.32
N ASP A 91 1.52 10.84 7.88
CA ASP A 91 0.61 11.58 8.74
C ASP A 91 -0.70 10.81 9.00
N GLU A 92 -1.55 11.39 9.84
CA GLU A 92 -2.80 10.77 10.27
C GLU A 92 -3.75 10.49 9.10
N GLU A 93 -3.85 11.40 8.13
CA GLU A 93 -4.74 11.24 6.98
C GLU A 93 -4.29 10.09 6.10
N ILE A 94 -3.01 10.03 5.74
CA ILE A 94 -2.45 8.94 4.92
C ILE A 94 -2.61 7.60 5.63
N CYS A 95 -2.35 7.55 6.95
CA CYS A 95 -2.52 6.32 7.72
C CYS A 95 -3.98 5.88 7.80
N LEU A 96 -4.91 6.82 8.01
CA LEU A 96 -6.34 6.50 8.10
C LEU A 96 -6.86 5.99 6.76
N GLU A 97 -6.49 6.64 5.67
CA GLU A 97 -6.94 6.27 4.33
C GLU A 97 -6.38 4.90 3.90
N ALA A 98 -5.13 4.61 4.25
CA ALA A 98 -4.56 3.28 4.04
C ALA A 98 -5.35 2.19 4.77
N VAL A 99 -5.75 2.43 6.02
CA VAL A 99 -6.53 1.48 6.83
C VAL A 99 -7.95 1.33 6.31
N LYS A 100 -8.59 2.41 5.84
CA LYS A 100 -9.91 2.37 5.18
C LYS A 100 -9.89 1.55 3.90
N ASN A 101 -8.84 1.71 3.08
CA ASN A 101 -8.69 0.95 1.84
C ASN A 101 -8.33 -0.51 2.11
N TYR A 102 -7.44 -0.78 3.07
CA TYR A 102 -7.05 -2.14 3.46
C TYR A 102 -6.75 -2.23 4.96
N SER A 103 -7.64 -2.89 5.72
CA SER A 103 -7.59 -2.95 7.20
C SER A 103 -6.24 -3.39 7.76
N LYS A 104 -5.59 -4.37 7.13
CA LYS A 104 -4.28 -4.90 7.52
C LYS A 104 -3.15 -3.87 7.39
N ALA A 105 -3.36 -2.76 6.67
CA ALA A 105 -2.41 -1.64 6.61
C ALA A 105 -2.12 -1.04 7.99
N LEU A 106 -2.99 -1.27 8.99
CA LEU A 106 -2.76 -0.91 10.38
C LEU A 106 -1.38 -1.38 10.89
N ARG A 107 -0.88 -2.52 10.41
CA ARG A 107 0.46 -3.03 10.76
C ARG A 107 1.60 -2.07 10.42
N TYR A 108 1.42 -1.21 9.42
CA TYR A 108 2.41 -0.24 8.96
C TYR A 108 2.24 1.15 9.57
N VAL A 109 1.14 1.41 10.27
CA VAL A 109 0.96 2.68 10.99
C VAL A 109 1.92 2.71 12.18
N PRO A 110 2.74 3.76 12.35
CA PRO A 110 3.61 3.89 13.51
C PRO A 110 2.83 3.74 14.81
N ASN A 111 3.34 2.97 15.78
CA ASN A 111 2.57 2.68 17.00
C ASN A 111 2.12 3.94 17.74
N LYS A 112 2.91 5.02 17.72
CA LYS A 112 2.56 6.32 18.32
C LYS A 112 1.47 7.08 17.54
N ALA A 113 1.32 6.82 16.24
CA ALA A 113 0.36 7.48 15.36
C ALA A 113 -0.97 6.71 15.23
N LYS A 114 -1.04 5.46 15.69
CA LYS A 114 -2.30 4.70 15.74
C LYS A 114 -3.32 5.43 16.62
N THR A 115 -4.50 5.67 16.06
CA THR A 115 -5.67 6.22 16.76
C THR A 115 -6.68 5.11 17.08
N LYS A 116 -7.59 5.39 18.03
CA LYS A 116 -8.69 4.46 18.34
C LYS A 116 -9.54 4.18 17.11
N GLU A 117 -9.83 5.20 16.29
CA GLU A 117 -10.59 5.07 15.05
C GLU A 117 -9.94 4.07 14.08
N MET A 118 -8.65 4.22 13.78
CA MET A 118 -7.93 3.31 12.88
C MET A 118 -7.96 1.87 13.40
N CYS A 119 -7.73 1.67 14.69
CA CYS A 119 -7.76 0.35 15.31
C CYS A 119 -9.15 -0.27 15.22
N MET A 120 -10.20 0.49 15.53
CA MET A 120 -11.58 0.03 15.46
C MET A 120 -12.01 -0.32 14.04
N LEU A 121 -11.64 0.51 13.05
CA LEU A 121 -11.88 0.21 11.63
C LEU A 121 -11.24 -1.11 11.24
N ALA A 122 -9.96 -1.30 11.57
CA ALA A 122 -9.23 -2.50 11.17
C ALA A 122 -9.78 -3.78 11.84
N VAL A 123 -10.11 -3.72 13.13
CA VAL A 123 -10.62 -4.88 13.88
C VAL A 123 -12.04 -5.22 13.47
N LYS A 124 -12.89 -4.23 13.17
CA LYS A 124 -14.25 -4.47 12.65
C LYS A 124 -14.25 -5.23 11.32
N ASP A 125 -13.25 -4.98 10.48
CA ASP A 125 -13.08 -5.69 9.21
C ASP A 125 -12.55 -7.12 9.41
N ASN A 126 -11.54 -7.28 10.28
CA ASN A 126 -10.98 -8.59 10.60
C ASN A 126 -10.40 -8.62 12.02
N TYR A 127 -10.96 -9.47 12.88
CA TYR A 127 -10.52 -9.61 14.27
C TYR A 127 -9.02 -9.90 14.42
N LEU A 128 -8.37 -10.54 13.45
CA LEU A 128 -6.92 -10.81 13.46
C LEU A 128 -6.10 -9.52 13.49
N ASN A 129 -6.65 -8.39 13.04
CA ASN A 129 -5.96 -7.09 13.13
C ASN A 129 -5.79 -6.60 14.57
N LEU A 130 -6.43 -7.24 15.57
CA LEU A 130 -6.21 -6.97 16.99
C LEU A 130 -4.73 -7.13 17.37
N CYS A 131 -3.99 -8.04 16.73
CA CYS A 131 -2.55 -8.23 16.96
C CYS A 131 -1.69 -7.00 16.61
N PHE A 132 -2.23 -6.06 15.81
CA PHE A 132 -1.56 -4.80 15.47
C PHE A 132 -2.00 -3.63 16.35
N VAL A 133 -3.02 -3.81 17.20
CA VAL A 133 -3.49 -2.78 18.12
C VAL A 133 -2.56 -2.71 19.33
N PRO A 134 -1.96 -1.55 19.63
CA PRO A 134 -1.06 -1.41 20.77
C PRO A 134 -1.85 -1.46 22.07
N ASN A 135 -1.27 -1.99 23.15
CA ASN A 135 -1.96 -2.24 24.43
C ASN A 135 -2.74 -1.04 24.96
N ARG A 136 -2.18 0.18 24.85
CA ARG A 136 -2.86 1.43 25.29
C ARG A 136 -4.21 1.70 24.57
N LEU A 137 -4.46 1.03 23.45
CA LEU A 137 -5.69 1.14 22.64
C LEU A 137 -6.52 -0.15 22.67
N GLN A 138 -6.05 -1.23 23.30
CA GLN A 138 -6.81 -2.47 23.49
C GLN A 138 -7.83 -2.34 24.64
N GLY A 139 -8.76 -1.39 24.51
CA GLY A 139 -9.84 -1.20 25.48
C GLY A 139 -10.97 -2.23 25.36
N PRO A 140 -11.90 -2.28 26.33
CA PRO A 140 -13.00 -3.25 26.33
C PRO A 140 -13.83 -3.26 25.03
N GLU A 141 -14.01 -2.09 24.42
CA GLU A 141 -14.80 -1.93 23.19
C GLU A 141 -14.17 -2.66 21.99
N ILE A 142 -12.87 -2.49 21.74
CA ILE A 142 -12.21 -3.12 20.60
C ILE A 142 -12.04 -4.63 20.81
N CYS A 143 -11.76 -5.04 22.06
CA CYS A 143 -11.68 -6.44 22.44
C CYS A 143 -13.02 -7.14 22.25
N LYS A 144 -14.12 -6.50 22.65
CA LYS A 144 -15.47 -7.01 22.43
C LYS A 144 -15.76 -7.21 20.94
N ILE A 145 -15.46 -6.23 20.09
CA ILE A 145 -15.67 -6.35 18.63
C ILE A 145 -14.91 -7.56 18.06
N ALA A 146 -13.68 -7.78 18.51
CA ALA A 146 -12.88 -8.91 18.04
C ALA A 146 -13.49 -10.25 18.51
N LEU A 147 -13.91 -10.37 19.77
CA LEU A 147 -14.54 -11.58 20.32
C LEU A 147 -15.90 -11.89 19.70
N ASP A 148 -16.68 -10.85 19.40
CA ASP A 148 -17.98 -11.00 18.74
C ASP A 148 -17.84 -11.58 17.32
N GLN A 149 -16.67 -11.41 16.68
CA GLN A 149 -16.35 -12.06 15.41
C GLN A 149 -15.80 -13.48 15.60
N ASN A 150 -14.87 -13.67 16.54
CA ASN A 150 -14.26 -14.97 16.80
C ASN A 150 -13.69 -15.05 18.23
N ALA A 151 -14.03 -16.11 18.95
CA ALA A 151 -13.52 -16.37 20.30
C ALA A 151 -11.98 -16.51 20.36
N GLU A 152 -11.33 -16.94 19.28
CA GLU A 152 -9.86 -17.00 19.17
C GLU A 152 -9.19 -15.61 19.27
N ALA A 153 -9.96 -14.53 19.13
CA ALA A 153 -9.46 -13.17 19.36
C ALA A 153 -8.84 -12.98 20.75
N ILE A 154 -9.24 -13.79 21.74
CA ILE A 154 -8.68 -13.76 23.10
C ILE A 154 -7.16 -13.97 23.11
N ASN A 155 -6.62 -14.72 22.14
CA ASN A 155 -5.18 -15.00 22.03
C ASN A 155 -4.35 -13.76 21.65
N TYR A 156 -4.99 -12.68 21.20
CA TYR A 156 -4.33 -11.44 20.78
C TYR A 156 -4.57 -10.28 21.76
N MET A 157 -5.27 -10.53 22.86
CA MET A 157 -5.54 -9.55 23.92
C MET A 157 -4.38 -9.50 24.90
N THR A 158 -3.98 -8.29 25.29
CA THR A 158 -3.06 -8.09 26.39
C THR A 158 -3.83 -8.00 27.70
N LEU A 159 -3.52 -8.89 28.64
CA LEU A 159 -4.06 -8.93 30.00
C LEU A 159 -3.58 -7.74 30.84
#